data_AF-A0A2U8P5Z4-F1
#
_entry.id   AF-A0A2U8P5Z4-F1
#
_cell.length_a   1.000
_cell.length_b   1.000
_cell.length_c   1.000
_cell.angle_alpha   90.00
_cell.angle_beta   90.00
_cell.angle_gamma   90.00
#
_symmetry.space_group_name_H-M   'P 1'
#
loop_
_entity.id
_entity.type
_entity.pdbx_description
1 polymer ?
#
loop_
_entity_poly.entity_id
_entity_poly.type
_entity_poly.pdbx_seq_one_letter_code
_entity_poly.pdbx_strand_id
1 'polypeptide(L)'
;MLQRTFLRTVIFLFVLSAVAVADQHALAGPRDDFRGTAIVELMQKYGHPDQIVPFGRKDQDRAYHWRMKTTASFEAADQGERREDFFCDVTAIVGQNGRVKTFEARPADVGAGVLASIEAFGPLCRKAFGSRPSRTRGEKLARMRL
;
A
#
# COMPACT_ATOMS: atom_id res chain seq x y z
N MET A 1 55.55 43.65 -29.97
CA MET A 1 56.12 43.99 -28.65
C MET A 1 54.99 44.48 -27.74
N LEU A 2 54.53 43.65 -26.80
CA LEU A 2 54.28 44.07 -25.41
C LEU A 2 53.91 42.82 -24.59
N GLN A 3 54.79 42.54 -23.64
CA GLN A 3 54.73 41.50 -22.63
C GLN A 3 53.87 42.01 -21.46
N ARG A 4 52.97 41.20 -20.90
CA ARG A 4 52.42 41.36 -19.54
C ARG A 4 51.94 40.02 -18.98
N THR A 5 52.81 39.44 -18.18
CA THR A 5 52.59 38.68 -16.93
C THR A 5 51.18 38.68 -16.34
N PHE A 6 50.69 37.51 -15.89
CA PHE A 6 49.96 37.24 -14.62
C PHE A 6 49.79 35.70 -14.52
N LEU A 7 50.62 34.99 -13.75
CA LEU A 7 50.47 34.67 -12.31
C LEU A 7 49.22 33.82 -11.99
N ARG A 8 49.49 32.55 -11.63
CA ARG A 8 48.71 31.62 -10.79
C ARG A 8 47.21 31.87 -10.66
N THR A 9 46.41 30.91 -11.12
CA THR A 9 45.22 30.52 -10.37
C THR A 9 45.06 29.01 -10.44
N VAL A 10 45.38 28.36 -9.33
CA VAL A 10 45.03 26.97 -9.05
C VAL A 10 43.51 26.94 -8.94
N ILE A 11 42.82 26.41 -9.94
CA ILE A 11 41.39 26.12 -9.81
C ILE A 11 41.29 24.67 -9.37
N PHE A 12 41.13 24.52 -8.05
CA PHE A 12 40.76 23.29 -7.38
C PHE A 12 39.52 22.70 -8.07
N LEU A 13 39.66 21.48 -8.59
CA LEU A 13 38.55 20.57 -8.87
C LEU A 13 37.80 20.28 -7.56
N PHE A 14 36.80 21.10 -7.24
CA PHE A 14 35.73 20.68 -6.35
C PHE A 14 34.69 19.95 -7.20
N VAL A 15 34.93 18.65 -7.34
CA VAL A 15 33.89 17.67 -7.63
C VAL A 15 32.90 17.76 -6.47
N LEU A 16 31.90 18.64 -6.60
CA LEU A 16 30.68 18.57 -5.81
C LEU A 16 29.96 17.32 -6.29
N SER A 17 30.28 16.21 -5.64
CA SER A 17 29.40 15.06 -5.51
C SER A 17 28.11 15.57 -4.88
N ALA A 18 27.22 16.12 -5.71
CA ALA A 18 25.81 16.10 -5.42
C ALA A 18 25.45 14.63 -5.38
N VAL A 19 25.64 14.02 -4.22
CA VAL A 19 24.88 12.85 -3.81
C VAL A 19 23.46 13.38 -3.78
N ALA A 20 22.82 13.31 -4.96
CA ALA A 20 21.39 13.26 -5.03
C ALA A 20 21.04 12.12 -4.09
N VAL A 21 20.66 12.47 -2.86
CA VAL A 21 19.79 11.65 -2.06
C VAL A 21 18.55 11.55 -2.94
N ALA A 22 18.58 10.55 -3.82
CA ALA A 22 17.43 10.10 -4.54
C ALA A 22 16.43 9.83 -3.43
N ASP A 23 15.45 10.71 -3.32
CA ASP A 23 14.29 10.55 -2.49
C ASP A 23 13.65 9.22 -2.91
N GLN A 24 14.03 8.15 -2.22
CA GLN A 24 13.70 6.77 -2.55
C GLN A 24 12.25 6.42 -2.19
N HIS A 25 11.35 7.41 -2.18
CA HIS A 25 9.95 7.23 -1.81
C HIS A 25 8.97 7.76 -2.86
N ALA A 26 9.23 7.54 -4.15
CA ALA A 26 8.21 7.82 -5.17
C ALA A 26 8.14 6.85 -6.37
N LEU A 27 8.66 5.62 -6.24
CA LEU A 27 8.33 4.55 -7.20
C LEU A 27 7.02 3.85 -6.80
N ALA A 28 5.95 4.63 -6.69
CA ALA A 28 4.59 4.13 -6.57
C ALA A 28 3.99 3.99 -7.99
N GLY A 29 4.22 2.85 -8.64
CA GLY A 29 3.30 2.37 -9.69
C GLY A 29 1.87 2.32 -9.13
N PRO A 30 0.83 2.34 -9.98
CA PRO A 30 -0.51 2.86 -9.65
C PRO A 30 -1.00 2.30 -8.33
N ARG A 31 -0.90 3.13 -7.28
CA ARG A 31 -1.52 2.87 -5.99
C ARG A 31 -3.01 2.95 -6.27
N ASP A 32 -3.69 1.81 -6.26
CA ASP A 32 -5.15 1.78 -6.12
C ASP A 32 -5.48 2.05 -4.65
N ASP A 33 -5.21 3.28 -4.21
CA ASP A 33 -5.73 3.83 -3.00
C ASP A 33 -7.17 4.22 -3.31
N PHE A 34 -8.16 3.69 -2.59
CA PHE A 34 -9.59 4.05 -2.74
C PHE A 34 -9.87 5.55 -2.56
N ARG A 35 -8.84 6.39 -2.45
CA ARG A 35 -8.84 7.84 -2.51
C ARG A 35 -9.70 8.33 -3.68
N GLY A 36 -10.58 9.27 -3.37
CA GLY A 36 -11.50 9.86 -4.34
C GLY A 36 -12.76 9.03 -4.59
N THR A 37 -12.78 7.73 -4.27
CA THR A 37 -13.99 6.90 -4.33
C THR A 37 -15.05 7.43 -3.35
N ALA A 38 -16.31 7.41 -3.75
CA ALA A 38 -17.42 7.75 -2.87
C ALA A 38 -17.61 6.66 -1.82
N ILE A 39 -17.78 7.05 -0.55
CA ILE A 39 -17.92 6.07 0.54
C ILE A 39 -19.12 5.13 0.36
N VAL A 40 -20.17 5.60 -0.30
CA VAL A 40 -21.36 4.80 -0.62
C VAL A 40 -21.01 3.64 -1.55
N GLU A 41 -20.12 3.82 -2.53
CA GLU A 41 -19.68 2.75 -3.43
C GLU A 41 -18.90 1.66 -2.67
N LEU A 42 -18.06 2.06 -1.71
CA LEU A 42 -17.36 1.13 -0.82
C LEU A 42 -18.34 0.33 0.03
N MET A 43 -19.33 0.99 0.63
CA MET A 43 -20.35 0.33 1.45
C MET A 43 -21.24 -0.61 0.63
N GLN A 44 -21.59 -0.26 -0.60
CA GLN A 44 -22.34 -1.13 -1.50
C GLN A 44 -21.54 -2.38 -1.88
N LYS A 45 -20.24 -2.23 -2.13
CA LYS A 45 -19.39 -3.33 -2.59
C LYS A 45 -18.95 -4.26 -1.47
N TYR A 46 -18.68 -3.72 -0.28
CA TYR A 46 -18.04 -4.47 0.80
C TYR A 46 -18.86 -4.53 2.09
N GLY A 47 -20.07 -3.99 2.09
CA GLY A 47 -20.96 -3.96 3.25
C GLY A 47 -20.75 -2.73 4.13
N HIS A 48 -21.64 -2.58 5.10
CA HIS A 48 -21.59 -1.47 6.05
C HIS A 48 -20.36 -1.62 6.98
N PRO A 49 -19.68 -0.52 7.33
CA PRO A 49 -18.62 -0.57 8.34
C PRO A 49 -19.18 -1.01 9.70
N ASP A 50 -18.33 -1.65 10.49
CA ASP A 50 -18.63 -2.00 11.87
C ASP A 50 -18.73 -0.75 12.76
N GLN A 51 -17.92 0.29 12.45
CA GLN A 51 -17.89 1.54 13.19
C GLN A 51 -17.67 2.74 12.27
N ILE A 52 -18.31 3.86 12.61
CA ILE A 52 -18.08 5.15 11.98
C ILE A 52 -17.82 6.16 13.10
N VAL A 53 -16.62 6.74 13.13
CA VAL A 53 -16.19 7.65 14.19
C VAL A 53 -15.72 8.99 13.62
N PRO A 54 -15.84 10.10 14.37
CA PRO A 54 -15.20 11.36 14.00
C PRO A 54 -13.69 11.19 13.84
N PHE A 55 -13.08 11.94 12.90
CA PHE A 55 -11.63 11.94 12.68
C PHE A 55 -11.11 13.34 12.36
N GLY A 56 -9.88 13.63 12.79
CA GLY A 56 -9.18 14.88 12.51
C GLY A 56 -9.53 16.04 13.45
N ARG A 57 -8.87 17.20 13.26
CA ARG A 57 -9.16 18.40 14.05
C ARG A 57 -10.50 18.99 13.59
N LYS A 58 -11.44 19.19 14.53
CA LYS A 58 -12.81 19.69 14.33
C LYS A 58 -13.82 18.67 13.77
N ASP A 59 -13.55 17.36 13.84
CA ASP A 59 -14.51 16.30 13.47
C ASP A 59 -15.12 16.42 12.06
N GLN A 60 -14.38 17.07 11.15
CA GLN A 60 -14.84 17.30 9.78
C GLN A 60 -14.76 16.04 8.94
N ASP A 61 -13.81 15.16 9.26
CA ASP A 61 -13.64 13.89 8.58
C ASP A 61 -14.27 12.77 9.43
N ARG A 62 -14.55 11.65 8.78
CA ARG A 62 -15.10 10.46 9.40
C ARG A 62 -14.21 9.27 9.08
N ALA A 63 -13.87 8.48 10.09
CA ALA A 63 -13.20 7.20 9.90
C ALA A 63 -14.25 6.10 9.87
N TYR A 64 -14.24 5.31 8.80
CA TYR A 64 -15.09 4.15 8.60
C TYR A 64 -14.23 2.91 8.80
N HIS A 65 -14.64 2.03 9.70
CA HIS A 65 -13.87 0.86 10.10
C HIS A 65 -14.61 -0.42 9.72
N TRP A 66 -13.89 -1.35 9.09
CA TRP A 66 -14.33 -2.72 8.85
C TRP A 66 -13.33 -3.68 9.47
N ARG A 67 -13.81 -4.79 10.02
CA ARG A 67 -13.01 -5.90 10.51
C ARG A 67 -13.32 -7.14 9.69
N MET A 68 -12.47 -7.41 8.72
CA MET A 68 -12.61 -8.56 7.83
C MET A 68 -12.18 -9.82 8.56
N LYS A 69 -13.00 -10.86 8.55
CA LYS A 69 -12.72 -12.16 9.16
C LYS A 69 -12.44 -13.21 8.09
N THR A 70 -11.44 -14.06 8.33
CA THR A 70 -11.26 -15.32 7.61
C THR A 70 -10.98 -16.44 8.62
N THR A 71 -11.32 -17.67 8.29
CA THR A 71 -11.11 -18.83 9.16
C THR A 71 -10.24 -19.83 8.43
N ALA A 72 -9.16 -20.27 9.06
CA ALA A 72 -8.30 -21.32 8.53
C ALA A 72 -8.39 -22.57 9.41
N SER A 73 -8.39 -23.73 8.75
CA SER A 73 -8.35 -25.03 9.39
C SER A 73 -6.93 -25.59 9.32
N PHE A 74 -6.45 -26.12 10.43
CA PHE A 74 -5.15 -26.76 10.55
C PHE A 74 -5.35 -28.20 11.04
N GLU A 75 -4.72 -29.15 10.38
CA GLU A 75 -4.64 -30.52 10.87
C GLU A 75 -3.54 -30.60 11.93
N ALA A 76 -3.93 -30.86 13.18
CA ALA A 76 -2.97 -31.17 14.24
C ALA A 76 -2.78 -32.69 14.29
N ALA A 77 -1.52 -33.14 14.27
CA ALA A 77 -1.15 -34.57 14.25
C ALA A 77 -1.81 -35.39 15.38
N ASP A 78 -2.17 -34.74 16.50
CA ASP A 78 -2.56 -35.42 17.73
C ASP A 78 -3.93 -34.98 18.29
N GLN A 79 -4.58 -33.94 17.72
CA GLN A 79 -5.75 -33.28 18.33
C GLN A 79 -6.93 -32.99 17.36
N GLY A 80 -6.88 -33.50 16.13
CA GLY A 80 -7.94 -33.27 15.14
C GLY A 80 -7.87 -31.90 14.46
N GLU A 81 -8.91 -31.53 13.70
CA GLU A 81 -8.99 -30.27 12.97
C GLU A 81 -9.12 -29.09 13.95
N ARG A 82 -8.13 -28.20 13.94
CA ARG A 82 -8.15 -26.94 14.69
C ARG A 82 -8.53 -25.80 13.76
N ARG A 83 -9.61 -25.09 14.09
CA ARG A 83 -10.04 -23.88 13.36
C ARG A 83 -9.61 -22.65 14.12
N GLU A 84 -8.96 -21.73 13.41
CA GLU A 84 -8.58 -20.43 13.96
C GLU A 84 -9.11 -19.30 13.09
N ASP A 85 -9.56 -18.26 13.76
CA ASP A 85 -10.06 -17.05 13.13
C ASP A 85 -8.96 -16.00 13.06
N PHE A 86 -8.80 -15.41 11.87
CA PHE A 86 -7.86 -14.34 11.62
C PHE A 86 -8.61 -13.10 11.15
N PHE A 87 -8.00 -11.93 11.40
CA PHE A 87 -8.65 -10.65 11.13
C PHE A 87 -7.75 -9.69 10.36
N CYS A 88 -8.39 -8.87 9.53
CA CYS A 88 -7.78 -7.72 8.87
C CYS A 88 -8.65 -6.49 9.08
N ASP A 89 -8.10 -5.49 9.75
CA ASP A 89 -8.76 -4.23 10.07
C ASP A 89 -8.54 -3.23 8.92
N VAL A 90 -9.64 -2.67 8.43
CA VAL A 90 -9.66 -1.72 7.31
C VAL A 90 -10.21 -0.40 7.81
N THR A 91 -9.52 0.69 7.49
CA THR A 91 -9.93 2.04 7.84
C THR A 91 -9.93 2.93 6.60
N ALA A 92 -11.07 3.56 6.32
CA ALA A 92 -11.19 4.62 5.32
C ALA A 92 -11.47 5.96 6.00
N ILE A 93 -10.60 6.95 5.80
CA ILE A 93 -10.82 8.32 6.23
C ILE A 93 -11.55 9.05 5.10
N VAL A 94 -12.71 9.61 5.40
CA VAL A 94 -13.62 10.22 4.43
C VAL A 94 -13.78 11.70 4.74
N GLY A 95 -13.62 12.53 3.71
CA GLY A 95 -13.84 13.96 3.81
C GLY A 95 -15.32 14.35 3.84
N GLN A 96 -15.59 15.62 4.14
CA GLN A 96 -16.95 16.18 4.11
C GLN A 96 -17.69 16.04 2.78
N ASN A 97 -16.95 15.90 1.67
CA ASN A 97 -17.52 15.65 0.34
C ASN A 97 -17.96 14.19 0.12
N GLY A 98 -17.89 13.33 1.15
CA GLY A 98 -18.25 11.92 1.08
C GLY A 98 -17.25 11.06 0.31
N ARG A 99 -16.06 11.59 0.00
CA ARG A 99 -15.01 10.86 -0.73
C ARG A 99 -13.87 10.46 0.20
N VAL A 100 -13.31 9.29 -0.04
CA VAL A 100 -12.17 8.79 0.72
C VAL A 100 -10.95 9.68 0.47
N LYS A 101 -10.30 10.10 1.54
CA LYS A 101 -9.01 10.81 1.55
C LYS A 101 -7.85 9.84 1.73
N THR A 102 -8.01 8.90 2.66
CA THR A 102 -6.97 7.91 3.00
C THR A 102 -7.64 6.57 3.21
N PHE A 103 -6.95 5.51 2.80
CA PHE A 103 -7.40 4.15 2.99
C PHE A 103 -6.24 3.31 3.50
N GLU A 104 -6.49 2.50 4.51
CA GLU A 104 -5.50 1.64 5.14
C GLU A 104 -6.13 0.29 5.48
N ALA A 105 -5.39 -0.80 5.28
CA ALA A 105 -5.76 -2.11 5.78
C ALA A 105 -4.56 -2.75 6.48
N ARG A 106 -4.79 -3.35 7.65
CA ARG A 106 -3.77 -3.92 8.55
C ARG A 106 -4.20 -5.30 9.03
N PRO A 107 -3.31 -6.31 9.06
CA PRO A 107 -3.62 -7.60 9.64
C PRO A 107 -3.59 -7.45 11.17
N ALA A 108 -4.47 -8.15 11.87
CA ALA A 108 -4.50 -8.08 13.33
C ALA A 108 -3.27 -8.74 13.99
N ASP A 109 -2.66 -9.72 13.30
CA ASP A 109 -1.53 -10.51 13.80
C ASP A 109 -0.67 -11.07 12.65
N VAL A 110 0.43 -11.76 13.00
CA VAL A 110 1.39 -12.33 12.04
C VAL A 110 0.76 -13.43 11.18
N GLY A 111 -0.10 -14.27 11.76
CA GLY A 111 -0.80 -15.34 11.03
C GLY A 111 -1.78 -14.77 10.01
N ALA A 112 -2.50 -13.70 10.38
CA ALA A 112 -3.32 -12.92 9.48
C ALA A 112 -2.48 -12.30 8.34
N GLY A 113 -1.24 -11.88 8.61
CA GLY A 113 -0.33 -11.39 7.57
C GLY A 113 -0.04 -12.44 6.49
N VAL A 114 0.17 -13.70 6.87
CA VAL A 114 0.36 -14.81 5.93
C VAL A 114 -0.89 -15.04 5.09
N LEU A 115 -2.06 -15.10 5.74
CA LEU A 115 -3.34 -15.27 5.04
C LEU A 115 -3.69 -14.09 4.14
N ALA A 116 -3.26 -12.88 4.50
CA ALA A 116 -3.45 -11.70 3.69
C ALA A 116 -2.59 -11.71 2.42
N SER A 117 -1.40 -12.32 2.46
CA SER A 117 -0.52 -12.49 1.28
C SER A 117 -1.13 -13.40 0.20
N ILE A 118 -2.02 -14.32 0.60
CA ILE A 118 -2.77 -15.20 -0.31
C ILE A 118 -4.21 -14.72 -0.54
N GLU A 119 -4.50 -13.46 -0.19
CA GLU A 119 -5.77 -12.79 -0.44
C GLU A 119 -7.00 -13.38 0.29
N ALA A 120 -6.79 -14.11 1.40
CA ALA A 120 -7.85 -14.83 2.13
C ALA A 120 -8.91 -13.93 2.78
N PHE A 121 -8.64 -12.63 2.91
CA PHE A 121 -9.56 -11.62 3.47
C PHE A 121 -10.36 -10.86 2.40
N GLY A 122 -10.12 -11.16 1.11
CA GLY A 122 -10.76 -10.49 0.00
C GLY A 122 -10.13 -9.14 -0.41
N PRO A 123 -10.78 -8.40 -1.33
CA PRO A 123 -10.14 -7.30 -2.07
C PRO A 123 -9.76 -6.06 -1.25
N LEU A 124 -10.44 -5.80 -0.12
CA LEU A 124 -10.14 -4.66 0.75
C LEU A 124 -8.75 -4.80 1.41
N CYS A 125 -8.42 -6.00 1.84
CA CYS A 125 -7.14 -6.32 2.48
C CYS A 125 -6.06 -6.61 1.43
N ARG A 126 -6.41 -7.33 0.35
CA ARG A 126 -5.52 -7.71 -0.76
C ARG A 126 -4.55 -6.60 -1.21
N LYS A 127 -5.08 -5.39 -1.48
CA LYS A 127 -4.27 -4.30 -2.07
C LYS A 127 -3.25 -3.68 -1.10
N ALA A 128 -3.48 -3.77 0.21
CA ALA A 128 -2.57 -3.23 1.23
C ALA A 128 -1.35 -4.12 1.48
N PHE A 129 -1.48 -5.44 1.25
CA PHE A 129 -0.42 -6.42 1.56
C PHE A 129 0.53 -6.73 0.41
N GLY A 130 0.46 -5.94 -0.67
CA GLY A 130 1.47 -5.99 -1.71
C GLY A 130 1.46 -7.26 -2.56
N SER A 131 0.30 -7.92 -2.71
CA SER A 131 0.07 -8.82 -3.84
C SER A 131 0.07 -7.96 -5.11
N ARG A 132 1.28 -7.65 -5.60
CA ARG A 132 1.47 -7.07 -6.93
C ARG A 132 0.66 -7.98 -7.87
N PRO A 133 -0.24 -7.44 -8.71
CA PRO A 133 -0.84 -8.26 -9.76
C PRO A 133 0.34 -8.89 -10.48
N SER A 134 0.40 -10.23 -10.53
CA SER A 134 1.44 -10.91 -11.29
C SER A 134 1.29 -10.38 -12.70
N ARG A 135 2.20 -9.50 -13.12
CA ARG A 135 2.24 -8.97 -14.46
C ARG A 135 2.21 -10.19 -15.35
N THR A 136 1.12 -10.34 -16.09
CA THR A 136 0.82 -11.50 -16.92
C THR A 136 2.12 -11.88 -17.63
N ARG A 137 2.70 -13.03 -17.25
CA ARG A 137 3.86 -13.64 -17.90
C ARG A 137 3.39 -14.19 -19.26
N GLY A 138 2.81 -13.34 -20.08
CA GLY A 138 2.12 -13.66 -21.32
C GLY A 138 2.74 -12.99 -22.55
N GLU A 139 3.79 -12.16 -22.39
CA GLU A 139 4.36 -11.40 -23.52
C GLU A 139 5.82 -11.71 -23.87
N LYS A 140 6.43 -12.71 -23.23
CA LYS A 140 7.82 -13.12 -23.57
C LYS A 140 7.98 -14.57 -24.05
N LEU A 141 6.88 -15.32 -24.21
CA LEU A 141 6.89 -16.66 -24.83
C LEU A 141 6.28 -16.68 -26.24
N ALA A 142 5.61 -15.61 -26.67
CA ALA A 142 5.11 -15.47 -28.05
C ALA A 142 6.18 -14.97 -29.06
N ARG A 143 7.39 -14.62 -28.60
CA ARG A 143 8.54 -14.29 -29.48
C ARG A 143 9.61 -15.39 -29.54
N MET A 144 9.34 -16.55 -28.95
CA MET A 144 10.19 -17.75 -29.08
C MET A 144 9.33 -18.94 -29.49
N ARG A 145 8.66 -18.82 -30.64
CA ARG A 145 8.28 -19.97 -31.44
C ARG A 145 8.63 -19.67 -32.90
N LEU A 146 9.72 -20.32 -33.31
CA LEU A 146 10.10 -20.79 -34.64
C LEU A 146 10.08 -19.78 -35.79
#